data_AF-A0A7C4AMG4-F1
#
_entry.id   AF-A0A7C4AMG4-F1
#
_cell.length_a   1.000
_cell.length_b   1.000
_cell.length_c   1.000
_cell.angle_alpha   90.00
_cell.angle_beta   90.00
_cell.angle_gamma   90.00
#
_symmetry.space_group_name_H-M   'P 1'
#
loop_
_entity.id
_entity.type
_entity.pdbx_description
1 polymer ?
#
loop_
_entity_poly.entity_id
_entity_poly.type
_entity_poly.pdbx_seq_one_letter_code
_entity_poly.pdbx_strand_id
1 'polypeptide(L)'
;KRWLSFQKQWDKEAIAFLFLLTMPFCFFILINFYRFSPNWGDSNKFFLFFNLMLCGFAGNMLSAWFKKQIGKPIVIFILVIAALGPSALEAYEIFSRPGTLLFSGCDKIVAEWIKLNTPQDSIFLTSDDVIHYVPSLSGRIVVDGAYTWNTGFKKPCVENDVKNIYLTGNRGLIKKYNISYILVGPHERRNFSINESALAQYKMVFNQSCGGNNVRIYDTRQKTSAVPEFIQWRKAPQKNDGMKPIYLSDIEPLIVTQTFDLLHYDRSVSNGILTLNNKQYEKGLGTHAYSEIIYELNGRFHRFASDVGLDDSQDGTPGSVVFKIYLDGQLRWESKVLKWNSKTEHVSIDITNAQDLKLVVEDAGDGDRCDHANWADAKLF
;
A
#
# COMPACT_ATOMS: atom_id res chain seq x y z
N LYS A 1 32.03 10.17 54.18
CA LYS A 1 32.16 9.76 52.75
C LYS A 1 30.97 8.91 52.25
N ARG A 2 30.57 7.82 52.93
CA ARG A 2 29.39 6.98 52.56
C ARG A 2 28.01 7.69 52.63
N TRP A 3 27.83 8.63 53.57
CA TRP A 3 26.60 9.41 53.71
C TRP A 3 26.42 10.44 52.57
N LEU A 4 27.50 11.14 52.22
CA LEU A 4 27.53 12.10 51.10
C LEU A 4 27.29 11.44 49.74
N SER A 5 27.70 10.18 49.52
CA SER A 5 27.40 9.46 48.28
C SER A 5 25.94 9.00 48.20
N PHE A 6 25.33 8.65 49.33
CA PHE A 6 23.92 8.23 49.39
C PHE A 6 22.97 9.40 49.11
N GLN A 7 23.27 10.57 49.67
CA GLN A 7 22.52 11.81 49.43
C GLN A 7 22.61 12.27 47.96
N LYS A 8 23.81 12.22 47.36
CA LYS A 8 24.03 12.56 45.94
C LYS A 8 23.31 11.63 44.95
N GLN A 9 23.02 10.39 45.36
CA GLN A 9 22.33 9.39 44.55
C GLN A 9 20.81 9.54 44.66
N TRP A 10 20.30 9.83 45.87
CA TRP A 10 18.91 10.22 46.11
C TRP A 10 18.52 11.50 45.38
N ASP A 11 19.40 12.50 45.33
CA ASP A 11 19.14 13.75 44.60
C ASP A 11 18.94 13.51 43.09
N LYS A 12 19.70 12.60 42.47
CA LYS A 12 19.55 12.30 41.04
C LYS A 12 18.26 11.53 40.73
N GLU A 13 17.89 10.57 41.56
CA GLU A 13 16.66 9.79 41.39
C GLU A 13 15.41 10.65 41.66
N ALA A 14 15.46 11.53 42.65
CA ALA A 14 14.39 12.48 42.95
C ALA A 14 14.22 13.53 41.84
N ILE A 15 15.32 14.04 41.26
CA ILE A 15 15.28 14.97 40.12
C ILE A 15 14.72 14.26 38.88
N ALA A 16 15.14 13.02 38.60
CA ALA A 16 14.60 12.24 37.49
C ALA A 16 13.10 11.94 37.69
N PHE A 17 12.69 11.62 38.92
CA PHE A 17 11.30 11.40 39.28
C PHE A 17 10.43 12.66 39.11
N LEU A 18 10.91 13.81 39.61
CA LEU A 18 10.22 15.09 39.41
C LEU A 18 10.13 15.42 37.93
N PHE A 19 11.21 15.28 37.16
CA PHE A 19 11.24 15.57 35.74
C PHE A 19 10.25 14.70 34.94
N LEU A 20 10.22 13.40 35.22
CA LEU A 20 9.31 12.43 34.60
C LEU A 20 7.84 12.66 34.97
N LEU A 21 7.57 13.28 36.12
CA LEU A 21 6.22 13.64 36.54
C LEU A 21 5.81 15.01 35.97
N THR A 22 6.64 16.04 36.08
CA THR A 22 6.27 17.41 35.74
C THR A 22 6.19 17.66 34.24
N MET A 23 7.07 17.05 33.44
CA MET A 23 7.09 17.24 31.99
C MET A 23 5.78 16.81 31.28
N PRO A 24 5.21 15.61 31.56
CA PRO A 24 3.91 15.24 31.03
C PRO A 24 2.82 16.26 31.37
N PHE A 25 2.72 16.70 32.64
CA PHE A 25 1.69 17.68 33.03
C PHE A 25 1.89 19.04 32.36
N CYS A 26 3.14 19.50 32.19
CA CYS A 26 3.43 20.70 31.41
C CYS A 26 2.96 20.55 29.96
N PHE A 27 3.21 19.40 29.32
CA PHE A 27 2.72 19.11 27.96
C PHE A 27 1.19 19.04 27.90
N PHE A 28 0.54 18.40 28.88
CA PHE A 28 -0.91 18.32 28.97
C PHE A 28 -1.53 19.71 29.05
N ILE A 29 -1.03 20.58 29.93
CA ILE A 29 -1.49 21.97 30.04
C ILE A 29 -1.23 22.69 28.71
N LEU A 30 -0.02 22.59 28.17
CA LEU A 30 0.34 23.26 26.91
C LEU A 30 -0.60 22.87 25.75
N ILE A 31 -0.94 21.59 25.59
CA ILE A 31 -1.83 21.10 24.53
C ILE A 31 -3.28 21.57 24.71
N ASN A 32 -3.75 21.72 25.95
CA ASN A 32 -5.10 22.21 26.22
C ASN A 32 -5.24 23.73 25.96
N PHE A 33 -4.19 24.50 26.18
CA PHE A 33 -4.24 25.97 26.11
C PHE A 33 -3.63 26.55 24.83
N TYR A 34 -2.88 25.77 24.06
CA TYR A 34 -2.25 26.22 22.82
C TYR A 34 -2.75 25.45 21.59
N ARG A 35 -3.14 26.20 20.56
CA ARG A 35 -3.62 25.65 19.29
C ARG A 35 -2.44 25.31 18.38
N PHE A 36 -2.10 24.03 18.31
CA PHE A 36 -1.01 23.53 17.47
C PHE A 36 -1.42 23.31 16.01
N SER A 37 -2.71 23.21 15.73
CA SER A 37 -3.21 23.00 14.36
C SER A 37 -4.42 23.89 14.03
N PRO A 38 -4.62 24.24 12.76
CA PRO A 38 -5.80 25.00 12.33
C PRO A 38 -7.12 24.23 12.50
N ASN A 39 -7.09 22.92 12.73
CA ASN A 39 -8.29 22.15 13.01
C ASN A 39 -8.41 21.88 14.51
N TRP A 40 -9.55 22.19 15.12
CA TRP A 40 -9.73 22.14 16.57
C TRP A 40 -9.49 20.74 17.13
N GLY A 41 -9.90 19.69 16.41
CA GLY A 41 -9.70 18.29 16.82
C GLY A 41 -8.30 17.74 16.59
N ASP A 42 -7.50 18.33 15.69
CA ASP A 42 -6.19 17.79 15.32
C ASP A 42 -5.11 18.04 16.37
N SER A 43 -5.34 19.02 17.26
CA SER A 43 -4.45 19.26 18.42
C SER A 43 -4.43 18.07 19.38
N ASN A 44 -5.44 17.20 19.35
CA ASN A 44 -5.48 16.01 20.20
C ASN A 44 -4.34 15.02 19.89
N LYS A 45 -3.81 15.02 18.67
CA LYS A 45 -2.70 14.14 18.27
C LYS A 45 -1.44 14.38 19.10
N PHE A 46 -1.27 15.58 19.66
CA PHE A 46 -0.15 15.91 20.52
C PHE A 46 -0.26 15.26 21.91
N PHE A 47 -1.45 14.81 22.35
CA PHE A 47 -1.57 14.01 23.56
C PHE A 47 -0.89 12.64 23.45
N LEU A 48 -0.50 12.20 22.26
CA LEU A 48 0.33 11.01 22.09
C LEU A 48 1.69 11.18 22.78
N PHE A 49 2.30 12.37 22.71
CA PHE A 49 3.57 12.65 23.39
C PHE A 49 3.41 12.65 24.92
N PHE A 50 2.30 13.20 25.41
CA PHE A 50 1.92 13.13 26.82
C PHE A 50 1.78 11.68 27.29
N ASN A 51 1.03 10.86 26.54
CA ASN A 51 0.81 9.44 26.84
C ASN A 51 2.12 8.65 26.84
N LEU A 52 3.00 8.88 25.86
CA LEU A 52 4.30 8.21 25.78
C LEU A 52 5.16 8.46 27.02
N MET A 53 5.20 9.71 27.52
CA MET A 53 5.95 10.05 28.74
C MET A 53 5.31 9.43 29.99
N LEU A 54 3.97 9.40 30.06
CA LEU A 54 3.25 8.73 31.14
C LEU A 54 3.53 7.23 31.20
N CYS A 55 3.67 6.55 30.05
CA CYS A 55 4.02 5.13 30.01
C CYS A 55 5.36 4.85 30.71
N GLY A 56 6.37 5.71 30.52
CA GLY A 56 7.67 5.58 31.19
C GLY A 56 7.56 5.72 32.71
N PHE A 57 6.76 6.68 33.18
CA PHE A 57 6.48 6.87 34.61
C PHE A 57 5.74 5.68 35.21
N ALA A 58 4.66 5.23 34.56
CA ALA A 58 3.88 4.06 34.97
C ALA A 58 4.74 2.79 35.00
N GLY A 59 5.59 2.58 34.00
CA GLY A 59 6.51 1.44 33.93
C GLY A 59 7.52 1.42 35.08
N ASN A 60 8.07 2.58 35.47
CA ASN A 60 8.98 2.68 36.61
C ASN A 60 8.27 2.40 37.94
N MET A 61 7.06 2.95 38.14
CA MET A 61 6.24 2.64 39.32
C MET A 61 5.92 1.15 39.41
N LEU A 62 5.51 0.54 38.30
CA LEU A 62 5.26 -0.90 38.22
C LEU A 62 6.54 -1.68 38.56
N SER A 63 7.69 -1.36 37.99
CA SER A 63 8.98 -2.02 38.29
C SER A 63 9.36 -1.96 39.78
N ALA A 64 9.21 -0.79 40.42
CA ALA A 64 9.46 -0.63 41.85
C ALA A 64 8.49 -1.46 42.70
N TRP A 65 7.24 -1.58 42.26
CA TRP A 65 6.19 -2.32 42.97
C TRP A 65 6.31 -3.84 42.78
N PHE A 66 6.73 -4.29 41.60
CA PHE A 66 7.09 -5.68 41.31
C PHE A 66 8.22 -6.20 42.23
N LYS A 67 9.01 -5.34 42.87
CA LYS A 67 10.00 -5.76 43.87
C LYS A 67 9.40 -6.10 45.23
N LYS A 68 8.19 -5.60 45.57
CA LYS A 68 7.60 -5.70 46.92
C LYS A 68 6.66 -6.90 47.15
N GLN A 69 6.51 -7.80 46.17
CA GLN A 69 5.71 -9.06 46.20
C GLN A 69 4.23 -9.01 46.64
N ILE A 70 3.70 -7.88 47.10
CA ILE A 70 2.32 -7.77 47.58
C ILE A 70 1.36 -7.59 46.40
N GLY A 71 0.38 -8.49 46.24
CA GLY A 71 -0.77 -8.30 45.32
C GLY A 71 -0.50 -8.45 43.82
N LYS A 72 0.67 -8.96 43.41
CA LYS A 72 1.09 -9.05 42.00
C LYS A 72 0.07 -9.70 41.05
N PRO A 73 -0.55 -10.87 41.35
CA PRO A 73 -1.43 -11.54 40.40
C PRO A 73 -2.69 -10.72 40.09
N ILE A 74 -3.27 -10.08 41.12
CA ILE A 74 -4.49 -9.28 41.00
C ILE A 74 -4.22 -8.03 40.15
N VAL A 75 -3.08 -7.37 40.35
CA VAL A 75 -2.73 -6.18 39.57
C VAL A 75 -2.33 -6.52 38.14
N ILE A 76 -1.61 -7.63 37.91
CA ILE A 76 -1.35 -8.12 36.55
C ILE A 76 -2.68 -8.39 35.84
N PHE A 77 -3.62 -9.05 36.52
CA PHE A 77 -4.95 -9.31 35.99
C PHE A 77 -5.68 -8.01 35.62
N ILE A 78 -5.70 -7.02 36.51
CA ILE A 78 -6.31 -5.70 36.24
C ILE A 78 -5.63 -5.00 35.05
N LEU A 79 -4.30 -5.02 34.96
CA LEU A 79 -3.55 -4.40 33.86
C LEU A 79 -3.83 -5.10 32.52
N VAL A 80 -3.91 -6.43 32.50
CA VAL A 80 -4.27 -7.20 31.30
C VAL A 80 -5.69 -6.87 30.86
N ILE A 81 -6.66 -6.83 31.79
CA ILE A 81 -8.03 -6.43 31.48
C ILE A 81 -8.10 -4.97 30.97
N ALA A 82 -7.36 -4.05 31.59
CA ALA A 82 -7.31 -2.65 31.15
C ALA A 82 -6.65 -2.49 29.77
N ALA A 83 -5.64 -3.30 29.44
CA ALA A 83 -4.98 -3.30 28.14
C ALA A 83 -5.83 -3.95 27.03
N LEU A 84 -6.57 -5.01 27.36
CA LEU A 84 -7.41 -5.75 26.41
C LEU A 84 -8.81 -5.17 26.27
N GLY A 85 -9.30 -4.44 27.27
CA GLY A 85 -10.67 -3.90 27.33
C GLY A 85 -11.04 -2.99 26.15
N PRO A 86 -10.21 -1.99 25.78
CA PRO A 86 -10.49 -1.13 24.62
C PRO A 86 -10.59 -1.93 23.32
N SER A 87 -9.67 -2.89 23.11
CA SER A 87 -9.69 -3.75 21.93
C SER A 87 -10.91 -4.69 21.90
N ALA A 88 -11.34 -5.19 23.06
CA ALA A 88 -12.55 -6.01 23.17
C ALA A 88 -13.83 -5.19 22.91
N LEU A 89 -13.87 -3.94 23.37
CA LEU A 89 -14.98 -3.02 23.12
C LEU A 89 -15.06 -2.64 21.63
N GLU A 90 -13.91 -2.35 21.02
CA GLU A 90 -13.82 -2.05 19.58
C GLU A 90 -14.23 -3.27 18.73
N ALA A 91 -13.74 -4.46 19.07
CA ALA A 91 -14.18 -5.70 18.44
C ALA A 91 -15.71 -5.89 18.59
N TYR A 92 -16.25 -5.67 19.79
CA TYR A 92 -17.69 -5.74 20.03
C TYR A 92 -18.47 -4.72 19.17
N GLU A 93 -18.01 -3.49 19.05
CA GLU A 93 -18.65 -2.49 18.18
C GLU A 93 -18.62 -2.90 16.71
N ILE A 94 -17.48 -3.40 16.22
CA ILE A 94 -17.31 -3.90 14.84
C ILE A 94 -18.30 -5.03 14.55
N PHE A 95 -18.40 -6.02 15.45
CA PHE A 95 -19.30 -7.17 15.28
C PHE A 95 -20.78 -6.81 15.49
N SER A 96 -21.09 -5.86 16.36
CA SER A 96 -22.46 -5.46 16.68
C SER A 96 -23.06 -4.45 15.70
N ARG A 97 -22.22 -3.71 14.96
CA ARG A 97 -22.64 -2.69 13.98
C ARG A 97 -22.05 -2.95 12.59
N PRO A 98 -22.51 -3.98 11.87
CA PRO A 98 -22.02 -4.30 10.52
C PRO A 98 -22.30 -3.22 9.44
N GLY A 99 -22.94 -2.09 9.80
CA GLY A 99 -23.32 -1.01 8.89
C GLY A 99 -22.34 0.16 8.75
N THR A 100 -21.20 0.15 9.44
CA THR A 100 -20.21 1.26 9.38
C THR A 100 -19.07 0.93 8.41
N LEU A 101 -19.41 0.43 7.22
CA LEU A 101 -18.41 0.30 6.16
C LEU A 101 -17.98 1.71 5.73
N LEU A 102 -16.66 1.95 5.75
CA LEU A 102 -16.05 3.21 5.31
C LEU A 102 -16.46 3.58 3.87
N PHE A 103 -16.69 2.56 3.04
CA PHE A 103 -17.14 2.67 1.66
C PHE A 103 -18.32 1.72 1.41
N SER A 104 -19.37 2.24 0.77
CA SER A 104 -20.53 1.46 0.36
C SER A 104 -20.19 0.44 -0.72
N GLY A 105 -21.07 -0.54 -0.96
CA GLY A 105 -20.93 -1.46 -2.10
C GLY A 105 -20.88 -0.73 -3.44
N CYS A 106 -21.59 0.40 -3.57
CA CYS A 106 -21.53 1.24 -4.75
C CYS A 106 -20.15 1.86 -4.95
N ASP A 107 -19.57 2.42 -3.88
CA ASP A 107 -18.25 3.07 -3.95
C ASP A 107 -17.18 2.08 -4.44
N LYS A 108 -17.29 0.81 -4.05
CA LYS A 108 -16.42 -0.27 -4.53
C LYS A 108 -16.59 -0.52 -6.03
N ILE A 109 -17.83 -0.66 -6.51
CA ILE A 109 -18.12 -0.88 -7.93
C ILE A 109 -17.60 0.29 -8.79
N VAL A 110 -17.84 1.53 -8.34
CA VAL A 110 -17.38 2.72 -9.05
C VAL A 110 -15.85 2.79 -9.04
N ALA A 111 -15.21 2.54 -7.89
CA ALA A 111 -13.76 2.57 -7.77
C ALA A 111 -13.09 1.49 -8.62
N GLU A 112 -13.65 0.27 -8.67
CA GLU A 112 -13.16 -0.81 -9.51
C GLU A 112 -13.28 -0.45 -10.99
N TRP A 113 -14.42 0.13 -11.40
CA TRP A 113 -14.57 0.64 -12.76
C TRP A 113 -13.51 1.71 -13.08
N ILE A 114 -13.29 2.67 -12.17
CA ILE A 114 -12.26 3.70 -12.33
C ILE A 114 -10.86 3.07 -12.47
N LYS A 115 -10.54 2.09 -11.62
CA LYS A 115 -9.24 1.39 -11.63
C LYS A 115 -8.99 0.75 -12.99
N LEU A 116 -10.00 0.09 -13.57
CA LEU A 116 -9.90 -0.67 -14.82
C LEU A 116 -10.01 0.19 -16.09
N ASN A 117 -10.74 1.31 -16.06
CA ASN A 117 -11.13 2.04 -17.27
C ASN A 117 -10.47 3.42 -17.44
N THR A 118 -9.61 3.82 -16.51
CA THR A 118 -8.93 5.13 -16.58
C THR A 118 -7.41 4.98 -16.42
N PRO A 119 -6.57 5.81 -17.06
CA PRO A 119 -5.13 5.81 -16.81
C PRO A 119 -4.77 6.11 -15.35
N GLN A 120 -3.68 5.53 -14.84
CA GLN A 120 -3.24 5.71 -13.44
C GLN A 120 -2.92 7.16 -13.07
N ASP A 121 -2.47 7.97 -14.02
CA ASP A 121 -2.14 9.39 -13.86
C ASP A 121 -3.35 10.33 -14.04
N SER A 122 -4.55 9.78 -14.20
CA SER A 122 -5.77 10.57 -14.39
C SER A 122 -6.10 11.38 -13.13
N ILE A 123 -6.39 12.66 -13.34
CA ILE A 123 -6.83 13.57 -12.28
C ILE A 123 -8.36 13.63 -12.29
N PHE A 124 -8.97 13.29 -11.17
CA PHE A 124 -10.41 13.32 -10.94
C PHE A 124 -10.81 14.59 -10.20
N LEU A 125 -11.89 15.21 -10.67
CA LEU A 125 -12.64 16.18 -9.87
C LEU A 125 -13.66 15.41 -9.02
N THR A 126 -13.59 15.56 -7.71
CA THR A 126 -14.44 14.91 -6.70
C THR A 126 -14.86 15.90 -5.62
N SER A 127 -15.62 15.44 -4.62
CA SER A 127 -15.83 16.14 -3.35
C SER A 127 -14.51 16.34 -2.60
N ASP A 128 -14.53 17.25 -1.63
CA ASP A 128 -13.42 17.57 -0.73
C ASP A 128 -13.42 16.70 0.55
N ASP A 129 -14.10 15.56 0.52
CA ASP A 129 -14.19 14.66 1.66
C ASP A 129 -12.80 14.14 2.07
N VAL A 130 -12.56 14.10 3.38
CA VAL A 130 -11.30 13.64 3.98
C VAL A 130 -11.00 12.19 3.59
N ILE A 131 -12.03 11.38 3.34
CA ILE A 131 -11.90 10.00 2.92
C ILE A 131 -12.81 9.80 1.71
N HIS A 132 -12.26 10.01 0.51
CA HIS A 132 -12.97 9.79 -0.74
C HIS A 132 -12.55 8.45 -1.36
N TYR A 133 -13.52 7.69 -1.90
CA TYR A 133 -13.27 6.34 -2.43
C TYR A 133 -12.44 6.33 -3.72
N VAL A 134 -12.46 7.42 -4.50
CA VAL A 134 -11.64 7.53 -5.72
C VAL A 134 -10.14 7.40 -5.40
N PRO A 135 -9.52 8.25 -4.57
CA PRO A 135 -8.11 8.07 -4.22
C PRO A 135 -7.88 6.83 -3.36
N SER A 136 -8.83 6.47 -2.49
CA SER A 136 -8.64 5.38 -1.50
C SER A 136 -8.72 3.97 -2.10
N LEU A 137 -9.58 3.74 -3.09
CA LEU A 137 -9.82 2.42 -3.67
C LEU A 137 -9.32 2.28 -5.11
N SER A 138 -9.30 3.36 -5.90
CA SER A 138 -8.83 3.32 -7.30
C SER A 138 -7.40 3.86 -7.49
N GLY A 139 -6.84 4.54 -6.48
CA GLY A 139 -5.50 5.13 -6.54
C GLY A 139 -5.37 6.34 -7.48
N ARG A 140 -6.49 6.93 -7.95
CA ARG A 140 -6.46 8.12 -8.83
C ARG A 140 -6.25 9.40 -8.04
N ILE A 141 -5.60 10.36 -8.70
CA ILE A 141 -5.32 11.68 -8.14
C ILE A 141 -6.62 12.48 -8.11
N VAL A 142 -6.85 13.27 -7.06
CA VAL A 142 -7.97 14.22 -6.98
C VAL A 142 -7.49 15.66 -6.92
N VAL A 143 -8.30 16.57 -7.46
CA VAL A 143 -7.98 18.02 -7.51
C VAL A 143 -7.92 18.65 -6.13
N ASP A 144 -8.90 18.34 -5.29
CA ASP A 144 -9.00 18.81 -3.92
C ASP A 144 -9.16 17.61 -3.00
N GLY A 145 -8.15 17.35 -2.16
CA GLY A 145 -8.08 16.18 -1.30
C GLY A 145 -8.23 16.51 0.18
N ALA A 146 -8.10 15.47 1.01
CA ALA A 146 -8.21 15.54 2.45
C ALA A 146 -7.27 16.58 3.09
N TYR A 147 -7.82 17.45 3.94
CA TYR A 147 -7.05 18.44 4.68
C TYR A 147 -6.34 17.79 5.87
N THR A 148 -5.01 17.76 5.84
CA THR A 148 -4.20 17.57 7.05
C THR A 148 -3.18 18.69 7.16
N TRP A 149 -3.10 19.33 8.33
CA TRP A 149 -2.27 20.52 8.57
C TRP A 149 -0.77 20.35 8.24
N ASN A 150 -0.29 19.11 8.19
CA ASN A 150 1.07 18.71 7.81
C ASN A 150 1.34 18.71 6.29
N THR A 151 0.35 19.01 5.44
CA THR A 151 0.49 18.97 3.97
C THR A 151 0.82 20.33 3.33
N GLY A 152 0.79 21.44 4.09
CA GLY A 152 1.24 22.75 3.62
C GLY A 152 0.38 23.47 2.57
N PHE A 153 -0.79 22.94 2.20
CA PHE A 153 -1.64 23.53 1.14
C PHE A 153 -2.46 24.74 1.62
N LYS A 154 -2.42 25.86 0.87
CA LYS A 154 -3.33 27.01 1.00
C LYS A 154 -4.58 26.81 0.13
N LYS A 155 -5.75 26.64 0.75
CA LYS A 155 -6.99 26.15 0.11
C LYS A 155 -7.93 27.16 -0.60
N PRO A 156 -8.05 28.47 -0.25
CA PRO A 156 -9.25 29.25 -0.66
C PRO A 156 -9.49 29.32 -2.18
N CYS A 157 -8.42 29.31 -2.99
CA CYS A 157 -8.54 29.46 -4.44
C CYS A 157 -8.98 28.16 -5.13
N VAL A 158 -8.57 26.99 -4.64
CA VAL A 158 -8.86 25.70 -5.30
C VAL A 158 -10.29 25.27 -5.04
N GLU A 159 -10.78 25.41 -3.81
CA GLU A 159 -12.15 25.05 -3.44
C GLU A 159 -13.20 25.86 -4.23
N ASN A 160 -12.97 27.17 -4.39
CA ASN A 160 -13.84 28.02 -5.20
C ASN A 160 -13.79 27.67 -6.68
N ASP A 161 -12.62 27.28 -7.20
CA ASP A 161 -12.48 26.80 -8.57
C ASP A 161 -13.22 25.48 -8.79
N VAL A 162 -13.13 24.52 -7.85
CA VAL A 162 -13.86 23.24 -7.88
C VAL A 162 -15.37 23.49 -7.92
N LYS A 163 -15.88 24.36 -7.03
CA LYS A 163 -17.30 24.78 -7.03
C LYS A 163 -17.71 25.40 -8.37
N ASN A 164 -16.87 26.26 -8.93
CA ASN A 164 -17.12 26.89 -10.23
C ASN A 164 -17.19 25.84 -11.36
N ILE A 165 -16.31 24.85 -11.36
CA ILE A 165 -16.35 23.77 -12.37
C ILE A 165 -17.66 22.98 -12.26
N TYR A 166 -18.12 22.60 -11.07
CA TYR A 166 -19.40 21.89 -10.90
C TYR A 166 -20.62 22.72 -11.31
N LEU A 167 -20.56 24.05 -11.17
CA LEU A 167 -21.64 24.97 -11.54
C LEU A 167 -21.70 25.32 -13.04
N THR A 168 -20.54 25.41 -13.70
CA THR A 168 -20.44 26.00 -15.05
C THR A 168 -19.81 25.06 -16.09
N GLY A 169 -19.19 23.96 -15.66
CA GLY A 169 -18.38 23.11 -16.53
C GLY A 169 -17.19 23.85 -17.13
N ASN A 170 -16.58 24.81 -16.41
CA ASN A 170 -15.55 25.71 -16.92
C ASN A 170 -14.33 24.99 -17.54
N ARG A 171 -14.21 25.03 -18.86
CA ARG A 171 -13.09 24.43 -19.63
C ARG A 171 -11.73 25.00 -19.27
N GLY A 172 -11.66 26.30 -18.92
CA GLY A 172 -10.42 26.96 -18.55
C GLY A 172 -9.85 26.41 -17.25
N LEU A 173 -10.70 26.19 -16.25
CA LEU A 173 -10.31 25.58 -14.98
C LEU A 173 -9.99 24.10 -15.13
N ILE A 174 -10.75 23.36 -15.96
CA ILE A 174 -10.44 21.97 -16.30
C ILE A 174 -9.04 21.84 -16.91
N LYS A 175 -8.67 22.75 -17.82
CA LYS A 175 -7.33 22.80 -18.40
C LYS A 175 -6.26 23.23 -17.37
N LYS A 176 -6.57 24.22 -16.52
CA LYS A 176 -5.67 24.71 -15.45
C LYS A 176 -5.23 23.58 -14.51
N TYR A 177 -6.15 22.69 -14.16
CA TYR A 177 -5.89 21.57 -13.25
C TYR A 177 -5.63 20.23 -13.96
N ASN A 178 -5.65 20.21 -15.31
CA ASN A 178 -5.57 18.99 -16.13
C ASN A 178 -6.52 17.89 -15.67
N ILE A 179 -7.76 18.27 -15.37
CA ILE A 179 -8.81 17.34 -14.95
C ILE A 179 -9.07 16.40 -16.12
N SER A 180 -8.93 15.11 -15.85
CA SER A 180 -9.16 14.02 -16.79
C SER A 180 -10.59 13.50 -16.74
N TYR A 181 -11.17 13.48 -15.54
CA TYR A 181 -12.53 13.02 -15.32
C TYR A 181 -13.22 13.88 -14.27
N ILE A 182 -14.52 14.13 -14.48
CA ILE A 182 -15.40 14.74 -13.47
C ILE A 182 -16.32 13.64 -12.95
N LEU A 183 -16.23 13.37 -11.66
CA LEU A 183 -17.15 12.47 -10.98
C LEU A 183 -18.30 13.27 -10.37
N VAL A 184 -19.51 12.73 -10.48
CA VAL A 184 -20.74 13.29 -9.91
C VAL A 184 -21.46 12.18 -9.16
N GLY A 185 -21.17 12.04 -7.87
CA GLY A 185 -21.76 11.07 -6.96
C GLY A 185 -22.62 11.70 -5.85
N PRO A 186 -23.05 10.91 -4.85
CA PRO A 186 -23.76 11.42 -3.68
C PRO A 186 -22.95 12.42 -2.86
N HIS A 187 -21.63 12.23 -2.81
CA HIS A 187 -20.68 13.06 -2.08
C HIS A 187 -20.59 14.46 -2.70
N GLU A 188 -20.39 14.54 -4.02
CA GLU A 188 -20.32 15.80 -4.74
C GLU A 188 -21.63 16.58 -4.67
N ARG A 189 -22.78 15.88 -4.79
CA ARG A 189 -24.10 16.51 -4.72
C ARG A 189 -24.43 17.07 -3.34
N ARG A 190 -23.83 16.50 -2.30
CA ARG A 190 -23.98 16.98 -0.92
C ARG A 190 -23.16 18.24 -0.68
N ASN A 191 -21.92 18.26 -1.19
CA ASN A 191 -20.97 19.32 -0.87
C ASN A 191 -21.07 20.50 -1.86
N PHE A 192 -21.56 20.29 -3.09
CA PHE A 192 -21.59 21.30 -4.15
C PHE A 192 -22.94 21.40 -4.86
N SER A 193 -23.25 22.61 -5.37
CA SER A 193 -24.36 22.83 -6.29
C SER A 193 -23.93 22.45 -7.71
N ILE A 194 -24.44 21.33 -8.23
CA ILE A 194 -24.01 20.77 -9.52
C ILE A 194 -24.99 21.13 -10.63
N ASN A 195 -24.47 21.68 -11.73
CA ASN A 195 -25.23 21.91 -12.95
C ASN A 195 -24.94 20.82 -13.98
N GLU A 196 -25.76 19.77 -13.98
CA GLU A 196 -25.55 18.62 -14.87
C GLU A 196 -25.67 18.98 -16.36
N SER A 197 -26.51 19.97 -16.71
CA SER A 197 -26.62 20.47 -18.08
C SER A 197 -25.32 21.12 -18.56
N ALA A 198 -24.61 21.81 -17.67
CA ALA A 198 -23.29 22.36 -18.00
C ALA A 198 -22.24 21.26 -18.16
N LEU A 199 -22.35 20.15 -17.42
CA LEU A 199 -21.43 19.00 -17.56
C LEU A 199 -21.75 18.10 -18.75
N ALA A 200 -22.96 18.16 -19.30
CA ALA A 200 -23.37 17.41 -20.50
C ALA A 200 -22.54 17.75 -21.75
N GLN A 201 -21.77 18.84 -21.73
CA GLN A 201 -20.78 19.14 -22.76
C GLN A 201 -19.60 18.15 -22.82
N TYR A 202 -19.43 17.32 -21.78
CA TYR A 202 -18.38 16.30 -21.67
C TYR A 202 -18.96 14.90 -21.90
N LYS A 203 -18.13 13.99 -22.41
CA LYS A 203 -18.59 12.64 -22.74
C LYS A 203 -18.82 11.85 -21.45
N MET A 204 -20.05 11.44 -21.20
CA MET A 204 -20.35 10.51 -20.11
C MET A 204 -19.79 9.14 -20.45
N VAL A 205 -18.92 8.61 -19.59
CA VAL A 205 -18.25 7.31 -19.75
C VAL A 205 -18.73 6.26 -18.76
N PHE A 206 -19.40 6.70 -17.68
CA PHE A 206 -19.95 5.82 -16.67
C PHE A 206 -21.26 6.39 -16.12
N ASN A 207 -22.24 5.52 -15.89
CA ASN A 207 -23.52 5.85 -15.27
C ASN A 207 -24.05 4.62 -14.53
N GLN A 208 -24.04 4.67 -13.21
CA GLN A 208 -24.53 3.59 -12.35
C GLN A 208 -25.51 4.13 -11.32
N SER A 209 -26.66 3.47 -11.17
CA SER A 209 -27.61 3.76 -10.11
C SER A 209 -27.27 2.96 -8.86
N CYS A 210 -27.23 3.65 -7.72
CA CYS A 210 -26.88 3.09 -6.42
C CYS A 210 -27.85 3.59 -5.34
N GLY A 211 -28.82 2.75 -4.98
CA GLY A 211 -29.73 3.02 -3.86
C GLY A 211 -30.50 4.34 -3.96
N GLY A 212 -30.88 4.75 -5.18
CA GLY A 212 -31.61 6.00 -5.44
C GLY A 212 -30.74 7.19 -5.87
N ASN A 213 -29.41 7.08 -5.78
CA ASN A 213 -28.48 8.10 -6.29
C ASN A 213 -27.67 7.57 -7.47
N ASN A 214 -27.54 8.37 -8.53
CA ASN A 214 -26.77 7.98 -9.72
C ASN A 214 -25.35 8.54 -9.65
N VAL A 215 -24.36 7.68 -9.83
CA VAL A 215 -22.96 8.06 -10.00
C VAL A 215 -22.67 8.17 -11.48
N ARG A 216 -22.14 9.33 -11.89
CA ARG A 216 -21.76 9.59 -13.28
C ARG A 216 -20.33 10.05 -13.37
N ILE A 217 -19.64 9.63 -14.42
CA ILE A 217 -18.27 10.06 -14.72
C ILE A 217 -18.25 10.64 -16.14
N TYR A 218 -17.72 11.84 -16.25
CA TYR A 218 -17.56 12.55 -17.51
C TYR A 218 -16.08 12.64 -17.86
N ASP A 219 -15.71 12.22 -19.07
CA ASP A 219 -14.34 12.36 -19.60
C ASP A 219 -14.17 13.77 -20.17
N THR A 220 -13.21 14.51 -19.60
CA THR A 220 -12.89 15.88 -19.98
C THR A 220 -11.68 15.96 -20.93
N ARG A 221 -11.03 14.82 -21.22
CA ARG A 221 -9.84 14.80 -22.07
C ARG A 221 -10.24 14.94 -23.53
N GLN A 222 -9.79 16.02 -24.15
CA GLN A 222 -9.33 15.94 -25.54
C GLN A 222 -7.84 15.57 -25.47
N LYS A 223 -7.46 14.37 -25.93
CA LYS A 223 -6.10 13.80 -25.93
C LYS A 223 -5.00 14.86 -25.74
N THR A 224 -4.48 15.02 -24.53
CA THR A 224 -3.27 15.84 -24.29
C THR A 224 -2.41 15.20 -23.20
N SER A 225 -1.15 14.96 -23.56
CA SER A 225 -0.18 14.15 -22.82
C SER A 225 0.70 14.98 -21.85
N ALA A 226 0.16 16.03 -21.21
CA ALA A 226 0.98 16.93 -20.40
C ALA A 226 0.48 17.04 -18.95
N VAL A 227 1.37 16.73 -18.00
CA VAL A 227 1.14 16.82 -16.55
C VAL A 227 1.33 18.27 -16.05
N PRO A 228 0.44 18.82 -15.20
CA PRO A 228 0.59 20.18 -14.63
C PRO A 228 1.79 20.40 -13.73
N GLU A 229 2.20 21.66 -13.66
CA GLU A 229 3.38 22.12 -12.93
C GLU A 229 3.33 21.93 -11.41
N PHE A 230 2.16 21.93 -10.77
CA PHE A 230 2.03 21.74 -9.32
C PHE A 230 2.20 20.26 -8.87
N ILE A 231 2.30 19.33 -9.82
CA ILE A 231 2.61 17.91 -9.59
C ILE A 231 4.13 17.64 -9.75
N GLN A 232 4.97 18.68 -9.87
CA GLN A 232 6.41 18.50 -10.13
C GLN A 232 7.21 17.80 -9.01
N TRP A 233 6.72 17.71 -7.77
CA TRP A 233 7.42 16.96 -6.71
C TRP A 233 7.22 15.44 -6.79
N ARG A 234 6.31 14.97 -7.66
CA ARG A 234 6.19 13.57 -8.09
C ARG A 234 6.38 13.46 -9.59
N LYS A 235 7.53 13.89 -10.10
CA LYS A 235 7.99 13.36 -11.38
C LYS A 235 8.24 11.85 -11.20
N ALA A 236 7.20 11.05 -11.42
CA ALA A 236 7.39 9.73 -11.98
C ALA A 236 8.20 9.93 -13.28
N PRO A 237 9.21 9.09 -13.56
CA PRO A 237 10.01 9.26 -14.75
C PRO A 237 9.08 9.18 -15.97
N GLN A 238 8.96 10.30 -16.68
CA GLN A 238 8.22 10.40 -17.93
C GLN A 238 9.23 10.70 -19.04
N LYS A 239 9.73 9.65 -19.70
CA LYS A 239 9.83 9.53 -21.17
C LYS A 239 10.61 8.30 -21.58
N ASN A 240 10.19 7.77 -22.73
CA ASN A 240 10.85 6.82 -23.63
C ASN A 240 12.35 7.10 -23.83
N ASP A 241 13.18 6.61 -22.93
CA ASP A 241 14.52 6.13 -23.25
C ASP A 241 14.35 4.63 -23.46
N GLY A 242 14.74 4.08 -24.62
CA GLY A 242 14.45 2.70 -25.05
C GLY A 242 14.36 1.73 -23.88
N MET A 243 13.12 1.28 -23.57
CA MET A 243 12.78 0.76 -22.24
C MET A 243 13.76 -0.32 -21.82
N LYS A 244 14.53 -0.02 -20.78
CA LYS A 244 15.27 -1.05 -20.07
C LYS A 244 14.23 -2.02 -19.50
N PRO A 245 14.41 -3.34 -19.70
CA PRO A 245 13.51 -4.32 -19.12
C PRO A 245 13.45 -4.17 -17.60
N ILE A 246 12.27 -4.40 -17.02
CA ILE A 246 12.05 -4.42 -15.58
C ILE A 246 12.24 -5.85 -15.09
N TYR A 247 13.17 -6.08 -14.16
CA TYR A 247 13.34 -7.39 -13.55
C TYR A 247 12.19 -7.67 -12.60
N LEU A 248 11.69 -8.91 -12.60
CA LEU A 248 10.66 -9.33 -11.64
C LEU A 248 11.15 -9.26 -10.19
N SER A 249 12.47 -9.31 -9.97
CA SER A 249 13.05 -9.15 -8.64
C SER A 249 13.12 -7.71 -8.13
N ASP A 250 12.85 -6.72 -8.98
CA ASP A 250 12.79 -5.29 -8.60
C ASP A 250 11.37 -4.84 -8.25
N ILE A 251 10.38 -5.72 -8.37
CA ILE A 251 8.96 -5.43 -8.14
C ILE A 251 8.33 -6.48 -7.23
N GLU A 252 7.33 -6.06 -6.44
CA GLU A 252 6.64 -6.97 -5.52
C GLU A 252 5.57 -7.80 -6.25
N PRO A 253 5.54 -9.13 -6.07
CA PRO A 253 4.44 -9.97 -6.55
C PRO A 253 3.15 -9.71 -5.75
N LEU A 254 2.01 -9.91 -6.40
CA LEU A 254 0.69 -9.85 -5.79
C LEU A 254 0.45 -11.03 -4.83
N ILE A 255 0.85 -12.24 -5.25
CA ILE A 255 0.69 -13.48 -4.50
C ILE A 255 1.96 -14.32 -4.66
N VAL A 256 2.41 -14.93 -3.56
CA VAL A 256 3.49 -15.92 -3.53
C VAL A 256 3.01 -17.10 -2.70
N THR A 257 3.09 -18.31 -3.25
CA THR A 257 2.91 -19.57 -2.54
C THR A 257 4.05 -20.51 -2.89
N GLN A 258 4.61 -21.20 -1.91
CA GLN A 258 5.52 -22.32 -2.14
C GLN A 258 5.60 -23.27 -0.95
N THR A 259 6.10 -24.49 -1.16
CA THR A 259 6.16 -25.54 -0.12
C THR A 259 7.38 -25.44 0.79
N PHE A 260 8.45 -24.77 0.37
CA PHE A 260 9.71 -24.67 1.10
C PHE A 260 10.27 -23.23 1.12
N ASP A 261 10.58 -22.75 2.33
CA ASP A 261 11.15 -21.43 2.62
C ASP A 261 10.41 -20.24 1.97
N LEU A 262 11.07 -19.08 1.85
CA LEU A 262 10.56 -17.85 1.25
C LEU A 262 11.12 -17.62 -0.16
N LEU A 263 10.35 -16.92 -0.98
CA LEU A 263 10.80 -16.51 -2.31
C LEU A 263 11.98 -15.57 -2.14
N HIS A 264 13.08 -15.85 -2.83
CA HIS A 264 14.27 -15.03 -2.77
C HIS A 264 14.45 -14.19 -4.04
N TYR A 265 14.86 -12.95 -3.85
CA TYR A 265 15.11 -11.98 -4.92
C TYR A 265 16.61 -11.88 -5.15
N ASP A 266 17.05 -12.05 -6.41
CA ASP A 266 18.46 -12.01 -6.84
C ASP A 266 19.36 -13.05 -6.13
N ARG A 267 18.75 -14.07 -5.53
CA ARG A 267 19.37 -15.17 -4.80
C ARG A 267 18.58 -16.44 -5.03
N SER A 268 19.25 -17.59 -4.98
CA SER A 268 18.57 -18.89 -5.00
C SER A 268 17.78 -19.11 -3.69
N VAL A 269 16.86 -20.07 -3.66
CA VAL A 269 16.08 -20.38 -2.45
C VAL A 269 16.96 -20.80 -1.26
N SER A 270 18.17 -21.33 -1.53
CA SER A 270 19.19 -21.60 -0.49
C SER A 270 20.03 -20.37 -0.11
N ASN A 271 19.61 -19.17 -0.51
CA ASN A 271 20.31 -17.89 -0.32
C ASN A 271 21.69 -17.81 -1.02
N GLY A 272 21.90 -18.64 -2.04
CA GLY A 272 23.10 -18.66 -2.88
C GLY A 272 23.01 -17.70 -4.08
N ILE A 273 24.03 -17.71 -4.94
CA ILE A 273 23.97 -17.04 -6.26
C ILE A 273 23.06 -17.88 -7.16
N LEU A 274 22.14 -17.22 -7.89
CA LEU A 274 21.33 -17.88 -8.92
C LEU A 274 22.25 -18.50 -9.97
N THR A 275 22.32 -19.83 -10.04
CA THR A 275 23.20 -20.51 -10.97
C THR A 275 22.42 -21.60 -11.71
N LEU A 276 22.49 -21.57 -13.04
CA LEU A 276 21.87 -22.57 -13.91
C LEU A 276 22.91 -23.11 -14.90
N ASN A 277 23.18 -24.41 -14.84
CA ASN A 277 24.13 -25.11 -15.71
C ASN A 277 25.46 -24.36 -15.84
N ASN A 278 26.08 -24.06 -14.70
CA ASN A 278 27.33 -23.32 -14.49
C ASN A 278 27.33 -21.84 -14.91
N LYS A 279 26.17 -21.27 -15.28
CA LYS A 279 26.03 -19.83 -15.55
C LYS A 279 25.41 -19.12 -14.35
N GLN A 280 26.12 -18.13 -13.81
CA GLN A 280 25.63 -17.29 -12.72
C GLN A 280 24.78 -16.11 -13.25
N TYR A 281 23.80 -15.71 -12.47
CA TYR A 281 22.90 -14.59 -12.78
C TYR A 281 22.86 -13.61 -11.60
N GLU A 282 22.93 -12.32 -11.92
CA GLU A 282 22.81 -11.24 -10.94
C GLU A 282 21.35 -10.94 -10.58
N LYS A 283 20.42 -11.25 -11.48
CA LYS A 283 19.01 -10.92 -11.35
C LYS A 283 18.13 -12.15 -11.56
N GLY A 284 17.04 -12.24 -10.81
CA GLY A 284 16.04 -13.29 -10.96
C GLY A 284 15.36 -13.66 -9.65
N LEU A 285 14.58 -14.72 -9.68
CA LEU A 285 13.84 -15.24 -8.53
C LEU A 285 14.29 -16.68 -8.22
N GLY A 286 14.66 -16.94 -6.96
CA GLY A 286 14.94 -18.27 -6.45
C GLY A 286 13.75 -18.80 -5.66
N THR A 287 13.23 -19.96 -6.06
CA THR A 287 12.00 -20.58 -5.54
C THR A 287 12.20 -22.09 -5.32
N HIS A 288 11.17 -22.75 -4.81
CA HIS A 288 11.12 -24.20 -4.66
C HIS A 288 9.79 -24.77 -5.20
N ALA A 289 9.79 -25.94 -5.84
CA ALA A 289 8.54 -26.58 -6.26
C ALA A 289 7.79 -27.17 -5.04
N TYR A 290 6.47 -27.23 -4.97
CA TYR A 290 5.52 -26.50 -5.78
C TYR A 290 5.56 -25.00 -5.44
N SER A 291 5.55 -24.11 -6.43
CA SER A 291 5.40 -22.67 -6.21
C SER A 291 4.47 -21.99 -7.22
N GLU A 292 3.76 -20.96 -6.79
CA GLU A 292 3.05 -19.98 -7.64
C GLU A 292 3.46 -18.55 -7.26
N ILE A 293 3.83 -17.75 -8.27
CA ILE A 293 4.20 -16.34 -8.10
C ILE A 293 3.38 -15.53 -9.11
N ILE A 294 2.56 -14.60 -8.63
CA ILE A 294 1.62 -13.83 -9.46
C ILE A 294 1.99 -12.35 -9.46
N TYR A 295 2.09 -11.74 -10.64
CA TYR A 295 2.35 -10.31 -10.84
C TYR A 295 1.19 -9.64 -11.60
N GLU A 296 0.77 -8.46 -11.13
CA GLU A 296 -0.22 -7.61 -11.81
C GLU A 296 0.47 -6.78 -12.93
N LEU A 297 0.25 -7.16 -14.18
CA LEU A 297 0.81 -6.51 -15.36
C LEU A 297 0.04 -5.25 -15.78
N ASN A 298 -1.29 -5.23 -15.58
CA ASN A 298 -2.21 -4.15 -16.01
C ASN A 298 -2.12 -3.83 -17.52
N GLY A 299 -1.79 -4.81 -18.37
CA GLY A 299 -1.63 -4.62 -19.82
C GLY A 299 -0.47 -3.70 -20.24
N ARG A 300 0.49 -3.42 -19.35
CA ARG A 300 1.58 -2.44 -19.57
C ARG A 300 2.80 -2.99 -20.30
N PHE A 301 2.88 -4.31 -20.44
CA PHE A 301 4.04 -5.01 -20.98
C PHE A 301 3.65 -5.81 -22.20
N HIS A 302 4.62 -6.05 -23.07
CA HIS A 302 4.40 -6.80 -24.31
C HIS A 302 5.22 -8.08 -24.38
N ARG A 303 6.25 -8.23 -23.54
CA ARG A 303 7.06 -9.45 -23.50
C ARG A 303 7.51 -9.80 -22.09
N PHE A 304 7.46 -11.08 -21.76
CA PHE A 304 8.16 -11.67 -20.62
C PHE A 304 9.28 -12.56 -21.14
N ALA A 305 10.45 -12.51 -20.51
CA ALA A 305 11.54 -13.45 -20.78
C ALA A 305 12.26 -13.88 -19.50
N SER A 306 12.77 -15.12 -19.50
CA SER A 306 13.58 -15.68 -18.41
C SER A 306 14.43 -16.85 -18.94
N ASP A 307 15.56 -17.08 -18.30
CA ASP A 307 16.23 -18.39 -18.29
C ASP A 307 15.70 -19.20 -17.10
N VAL A 308 15.41 -20.49 -17.28
CA VAL A 308 14.85 -21.36 -16.23
C VAL A 308 15.59 -22.68 -16.09
N GLY A 309 15.57 -23.23 -14.87
CA GLY A 309 16.17 -24.52 -14.56
C GLY A 309 16.24 -24.81 -13.05
N LEU A 310 16.67 -26.04 -12.73
CA LEU A 310 17.06 -26.42 -11.37
C LEU A 310 18.33 -25.63 -10.98
N ASP A 311 18.39 -25.10 -9.77
CA ASP A 311 19.56 -24.37 -9.26
C ASP A 311 20.74 -25.34 -9.06
N ASP A 312 21.94 -24.93 -9.46
CA ASP A 312 23.15 -25.79 -9.41
C ASP A 312 23.56 -26.19 -7.97
N SER A 313 23.00 -25.55 -6.92
CA SER A 313 23.15 -26.07 -5.55
C SER A 313 22.61 -27.50 -5.39
N GLN A 314 21.81 -27.97 -6.35
CA GLN A 314 21.20 -29.29 -6.40
C GLN A 314 21.92 -30.24 -7.39
N ASP A 315 23.17 -29.94 -7.77
CA ASP A 315 23.98 -30.83 -8.60
C ASP A 315 24.12 -32.24 -8.00
N GLY A 316 23.81 -33.25 -8.83
CA GLY A 316 23.86 -34.66 -8.42
C GLY A 316 22.71 -35.13 -7.52
N THR A 317 21.72 -34.28 -7.25
CA THR A 317 20.51 -34.64 -6.48
C THR A 317 19.42 -35.23 -7.38
N PRO A 318 18.36 -35.84 -6.82
CA PRO A 318 17.25 -36.36 -7.63
C PRO A 318 16.25 -35.28 -8.10
N GLY A 319 16.43 -33.99 -7.75
CA GLY A 319 15.45 -32.94 -8.00
C GLY A 319 15.02 -32.80 -9.46
N SER A 320 13.74 -32.56 -9.67
CA SER A 320 13.15 -32.44 -11.00
C SER A 320 11.94 -31.52 -11.04
N VAL A 321 11.96 -30.55 -11.96
CA VAL A 321 10.95 -29.47 -11.98
C VAL A 321 10.36 -29.25 -13.36
N VAL A 322 9.11 -28.76 -13.39
CA VAL A 322 8.44 -28.25 -14.59
C VAL A 322 8.01 -26.81 -14.36
N PHE A 323 8.44 -25.91 -15.24
CA PHE A 323 8.07 -24.51 -15.20
C PHE A 323 6.84 -24.28 -16.08
N LYS A 324 5.86 -23.52 -15.58
CA LYS A 324 4.67 -23.11 -16.33
C LYS A 324 4.44 -21.62 -16.20
N ILE A 325 3.97 -21.01 -17.29
CA ILE A 325 3.58 -19.61 -17.32
C ILE A 325 2.13 -19.51 -17.75
N TYR A 326 1.35 -18.83 -16.92
CA TYR A 326 -0.05 -18.52 -17.19
C TYR A 326 -0.21 -17.02 -17.39
N LEU A 327 -1.04 -16.64 -18.38
CA LEU A 327 -1.53 -15.27 -18.54
C LEU A 327 -3.04 -15.30 -18.32
N ASP A 328 -3.53 -14.46 -17.40
CA ASP A 328 -4.96 -14.35 -17.10
C ASP A 328 -5.62 -15.73 -16.82
N GLY A 329 -4.88 -16.61 -16.13
CA GLY A 329 -5.30 -17.97 -15.79
C GLY A 329 -5.16 -19.02 -16.90
N GLN A 330 -4.75 -18.64 -18.11
CA GLN A 330 -4.55 -19.58 -19.23
C GLN A 330 -3.09 -19.97 -19.37
N LEU A 331 -2.79 -21.27 -19.49
CA LEU A 331 -1.44 -21.77 -19.74
C LEU A 331 -0.93 -21.28 -21.11
N ARG A 332 0.23 -20.64 -21.14
CA ARG A 332 0.84 -20.10 -22.36
C ARG A 332 2.16 -20.76 -22.71
N TRP A 333 2.86 -21.28 -21.72
CA TRP A 333 4.13 -21.94 -21.90
C TRP A 333 4.38 -22.94 -20.77
N GLU A 334 5.03 -24.04 -21.12
CA GLU A 334 5.44 -25.11 -20.21
C GLU A 334 6.81 -25.61 -20.66
N SER A 335 7.73 -25.81 -19.71
CA SER A 335 9.06 -26.36 -19.97
C SER A 335 9.01 -27.88 -20.15
N LYS A 336 10.14 -28.46 -20.57
CA LYS A 336 10.36 -29.90 -20.31
C LYS A 336 10.59 -30.13 -18.81
N VAL A 337 10.62 -31.40 -18.40
CA VAL A 337 11.16 -31.75 -17.08
C VAL A 337 12.64 -31.39 -17.05
N LEU A 338 13.03 -30.51 -16.12
CA LEU A 338 14.40 -30.05 -15.93
C LEU A 338 14.99 -30.69 -14.67
N LYS A 339 16.17 -31.29 -14.81
CA LYS A 339 16.95 -31.91 -13.75
C LYS A 339 18.29 -31.19 -13.62
N TRP A 340 19.11 -31.58 -12.64
CA TRP A 340 20.41 -30.95 -12.38
C TRP A 340 21.35 -30.92 -13.61
N ASN A 341 21.26 -31.91 -14.51
CA ASN A 341 22.08 -31.98 -15.72
C ASN A 341 21.37 -31.48 -16.99
N SER A 342 20.17 -30.91 -16.86
CA SER A 342 19.46 -30.32 -17.99
C SER A 342 20.15 -29.04 -18.44
N LYS A 343 20.13 -28.80 -19.76
CA LYS A 343 20.50 -27.48 -20.28
C LYS A 343 19.49 -26.45 -19.78
N THR A 344 19.97 -25.24 -19.47
CA THR A 344 19.11 -24.08 -19.21
C THR A 344 18.12 -23.89 -20.35
N GLU A 345 16.85 -23.73 -20.02
CA GLU A 345 15.80 -23.46 -21.00
C GLU A 345 15.50 -21.96 -21.03
N HIS A 346 15.41 -21.38 -22.22
CA HIS A 346 15.09 -19.97 -22.40
C HIS A 346 13.63 -19.82 -22.81
N VAL A 347 12.90 -18.94 -22.11
CA VAL A 347 11.52 -18.59 -22.44
C VAL A 347 11.42 -17.11 -22.79
N SER A 348 10.69 -16.81 -23.85
CA SER A 348 10.31 -15.46 -24.26
C SER A 348 8.93 -15.50 -24.89
N ILE A 349 7.92 -14.98 -24.20
CA ILE A 349 6.52 -15.01 -24.65
C ILE A 349 5.93 -13.61 -24.78
N ASP A 350 4.99 -13.47 -25.71
CA ASP A 350 4.15 -12.29 -25.85
C ASP A 350 3.14 -12.24 -24.70
N ILE A 351 3.12 -11.12 -23.98
CA ILE A 351 2.20 -10.84 -22.87
C ILE A 351 1.36 -9.58 -23.12
N THR A 352 1.27 -9.14 -24.38
CA THR A 352 0.52 -7.95 -24.77
C THR A 352 -0.92 -8.02 -24.27
N ASN A 353 -1.36 -6.97 -23.57
CA ASN A 353 -2.69 -6.84 -22.94
C ASN A 353 -2.99 -7.79 -21.77
N ALA A 354 -2.06 -8.65 -21.36
CA ALA A 354 -2.26 -9.53 -20.19
C ALA A 354 -2.43 -8.68 -18.91
N GLN A 355 -3.38 -9.06 -18.06
CA GLN A 355 -3.61 -8.40 -16.77
C GLN A 355 -2.74 -9.01 -15.69
N ASP A 356 -2.62 -10.34 -15.67
CA ASP A 356 -1.84 -11.09 -14.69
C ASP A 356 -0.83 -12.02 -15.36
N LEU A 357 0.38 -12.05 -14.81
CA LEU A 357 1.41 -13.05 -15.09
C LEU A 357 1.52 -13.98 -13.89
N LYS A 358 1.29 -15.27 -14.09
CA LYS A 358 1.53 -16.28 -13.06
C LYS A 358 2.64 -17.23 -13.49
N LEU A 359 3.68 -17.30 -12.67
CA LEU A 359 4.81 -18.20 -12.78
C LEU A 359 4.59 -19.38 -11.83
N VAL A 360 4.68 -20.61 -12.34
CA VAL A 360 4.49 -21.83 -11.55
C VAL A 360 5.69 -22.75 -11.72
N VAL A 361 6.13 -23.36 -10.63
CA VAL A 361 7.08 -24.48 -10.66
C VAL A 361 6.41 -25.69 -10.02
N GLU A 362 6.27 -26.78 -10.77
CA GLU A 362 5.76 -28.08 -10.33
C GLU A 362 6.91 -29.07 -10.09
N ASP A 363 6.63 -30.11 -9.30
CA ASP A 363 7.55 -31.17 -8.84
C ASP A 363 7.75 -32.31 -9.85
N ALA A 364 7.38 -32.08 -11.11
CA ALA A 364 7.42 -33.04 -12.22
C ALA A 364 6.78 -34.44 -11.94
N GLY A 365 5.99 -34.58 -10.87
CA GLY A 365 5.33 -35.81 -10.47
C GLY A 365 6.19 -36.82 -9.70
N ASP A 366 7.41 -36.49 -9.27
CA ASP A 366 8.23 -37.33 -8.38
C ASP A 366 8.41 -36.80 -6.94
N GLY A 367 7.70 -35.70 -6.62
CA GLY A 367 7.68 -35.06 -5.30
C GLY A 367 8.74 -33.98 -5.18
N ASP A 368 8.57 -33.04 -4.26
CA ASP A 368 9.33 -31.78 -4.24
C ASP A 368 10.78 -31.85 -3.72
N ARG A 369 11.35 -33.05 -3.59
CA ARG A 369 12.64 -33.20 -2.92
C ARG A 369 13.79 -32.69 -3.81
N CYS A 370 14.50 -31.67 -3.31
CA CYS A 370 15.63 -31.02 -3.99
C CYS A 370 15.22 -30.18 -5.20
N ASP A 371 13.97 -29.69 -5.22
CA ASP A 371 13.40 -28.93 -6.34
C ASP A 371 13.65 -27.42 -6.23
N HIS A 372 14.91 -27.06 -5.98
CA HIS A 372 15.30 -25.66 -5.95
C HIS A 372 15.37 -25.16 -7.38
N ALA A 373 14.58 -24.15 -7.70
CA ALA A 373 14.34 -23.70 -9.06
C ALA A 373 14.57 -22.20 -9.18
N ASN A 374 15.10 -21.77 -10.33
CA ASN A 374 15.32 -20.35 -10.59
C ASN A 374 14.56 -19.88 -11.83
N TRP A 375 13.90 -18.73 -11.70
CA TRP A 375 13.53 -17.85 -12.80
C TRP A 375 14.64 -16.80 -12.97
N ALA A 376 15.72 -17.18 -13.64
CA ALA A 376 16.91 -16.35 -13.80
C ALA A 376 16.76 -15.32 -14.93
N ASP A 377 17.29 -14.11 -14.76
CA ASP A 377 17.14 -12.99 -15.71
C ASP A 377 15.66 -12.68 -16.06
N ALA A 378 14.75 -13.00 -15.14
CA ALA A 378 13.31 -12.87 -15.33
C ALA A 378 12.87 -11.41 -15.42
N LYS A 379 12.31 -11.01 -16.56
CA LYS A 379 12.06 -9.61 -16.88
C LYS A 379 10.89 -9.35 -17.82
N LEU A 380 10.35 -8.14 -17.69
CA LEU A 380 9.23 -7.59 -18.46
C LEU A 380 9.73 -6.47 -19.39
N PHE A 381 9.20 -6.41 -20.61
CA PHE A 381 9.53 -5.41 -21.62
C PHE A 381 8.33 -4.55 -22.03
#